data_AF-A0A1W9KPE9-F1
#
_entry.id   AF-A0A1W9KPE9-F1
#
_cell.length_a   1.000
_cell.length_b   1.000
_cell.length_c   1.000
_cell.angle_alpha   90.00
_cell.angle_beta   90.00
_cell.angle_gamma   90.00
#
_symmetry.space_group_name_H-M   'P 1'
#
loop_
_entity.id
_entity.type
_entity.pdbx_description
1 polymer ?
#
loop_
_entity_poly.entity_id
_entity_poly.type
_entity_poly.pdbx_seq_one_letter_code
_entity_poly.pdbx_strand_id
1 'polypeptide(L)'
;MNLHFHPAFEQRANAGWGGHPARRRRERITSSLLGKNDGNIRCPRVIRIGFDLQEGQDPLSHLHDLLIDEGFERPEDLRQAIVIPGRRYICSPSKDPGCPLDGDPAEVLRQALMLGLCTAQLFDPQRPVIWTRSSLSRVVDLFDPAGFYQ
;
A
#
# COMPACT_ATOMS: atom_id res chain seq x y z
N MET A 1 -11.10 7.94 48.83
CA MET A 1 -10.68 8.63 47.59
C MET A 1 -9.16 8.62 47.58
N ASN A 2 -8.58 7.74 46.75
CA ASN A 2 -7.25 7.72 46.12
C ASN A 2 -6.24 8.84 46.51
N LEU A 3 -4.92 8.65 46.66
CA LEU A 3 -3.96 7.55 46.45
C LEU A 3 -2.63 7.97 47.16
N HIS A 4 -2.01 7.01 47.85
CA HIS A 4 -0.60 6.61 47.84
C HIS A 4 0.58 7.51 48.33
N PHE A 5 1.29 6.88 49.27
CA PHE A 5 2.64 7.08 49.80
C PHE A 5 3.78 6.86 48.76
N HIS A 6 4.88 7.60 48.95
CA HIS A 6 6.25 7.48 48.40
C HIS A 6 6.93 6.10 48.66
N PRO A 7 8.14 5.73 48.14
CA PRO A 7 9.21 6.56 47.55
C PRO A 7 9.95 5.99 46.31
N ALA A 8 10.89 6.81 45.83
CA ALA A 8 11.87 6.54 44.80
C ALA A 8 12.82 5.38 45.14
N PHE A 9 13.14 4.57 44.13
CA PHE A 9 14.30 3.67 44.12
C PHE A 9 15.40 4.26 43.22
N GLU A 10 16.40 4.86 43.88
CA GLU A 10 17.80 4.92 43.45
C GLU A 10 18.50 3.71 44.13
N GLN A 11 19.56 3.04 43.67
CA GLN A 11 20.58 3.23 42.64
C GLN A 11 21.41 1.93 42.65
N ARG A 12 22.14 1.61 41.58
CA ARG A 12 23.59 1.30 41.63
C ARG A 12 24.14 0.99 40.24
N ALA A 13 24.93 1.94 39.74
CA ALA A 13 25.92 1.68 38.72
C ALA A 13 27.08 0.92 39.37
N ASN A 14 27.49 -0.20 38.78
CA ASN A 14 28.88 -0.64 38.86
C ASN A 14 29.54 -0.27 37.53
N ALA A 15 30.47 0.67 37.61
CA ALA A 15 31.37 1.03 36.53
C ALA A 15 32.40 -0.11 36.34
N GLY A 16 32.56 -0.56 35.11
CA GLY A 16 33.59 -1.50 34.69
C GLY A 16 33.98 -1.22 33.24
N TRP A 17 34.95 -0.30 33.09
CA TRP A 17 36.00 -0.28 32.07
C TRP A 17 35.64 -0.39 30.56
N GLY A 18 35.86 0.71 29.83
CA GLY A 18 36.46 0.65 28.48
C GLY A 18 35.52 0.56 27.29
N GLY A 19 34.88 1.69 26.94
CA GLY A 19 34.31 1.90 25.62
C GLY A 19 33.50 3.19 25.61
N HIS A 20 33.76 4.08 24.64
CA HIS A 20 32.96 5.30 24.46
C HIS A 20 31.46 4.95 24.53
N PRO A 21 30.68 5.50 25.48
CA PRO A 21 29.24 5.35 25.41
C PRO A 21 28.77 6.22 24.25
N ALA A 22 28.59 5.61 23.08
CA ALA A 22 27.74 6.16 22.04
C ALA A 22 26.43 6.53 22.74
N ARG A 23 26.17 7.84 22.85
CA ARG A 23 24.98 8.42 23.45
C ARG A 23 23.77 7.76 22.79
N ARG A 24 23.23 6.69 23.39
CA ARG A 24 22.02 6.02 22.94
C ARG A 24 20.86 6.92 23.28
N ARG A 25 20.68 7.96 22.47
CA ARG A 25 19.42 8.66 22.34
C ARG A 25 18.46 7.67 21.68
N ARG A 26 17.66 6.98 22.49
CA ARG A 26 16.44 6.33 22.00
C ARG A 26 15.47 7.45 21.67
N GLU A 27 15.62 8.03 20.48
CA GLU A 27 14.50 8.71 19.86
C GLU A 27 13.58 7.64 19.31
N ARG A 28 12.33 7.66 19.76
CA ARG A 28 11.25 7.01 19.06
C ARG A 28 11.09 7.78 17.76
N ILE A 29 11.74 7.34 16.70
CA ILE A 29 11.49 7.86 15.36
C ILE A 29 10.11 7.36 14.96
N THR A 30 9.08 8.06 15.43
CA THR A 30 7.79 8.03 14.78
C THR A 30 8.01 8.76 13.47
N SER A 31 8.37 8.02 12.42
CA SER A 31 8.42 8.55 11.06
C SER A 31 6.99 8.85 10.62
N SER A 32 6.41 9.91 11.15
CA SER A 32 5.35 10.65 10.48
C SER A 32 6.05 11.69 9.58
N LEU A 33 6.70 11.20 8.52
CA LEU A 33 6.98 12.04 7.34
C LEU A 33 5.67 12.40 6.60
N LEU A 34 4.53 11.86 7.07
CA LEU A 34 3.19 12.39 6.87
C LEU A 34 2.92 13.40 8.00
N GLY A 35 3.63 14.53 7.90
CA GLY A 35 3.54 15.62 8.85
C GLY A 35 2.16 16.29 8.84
N LYS A 36 1.81 16.79 10.03
CA LYS A 36 0.93 17.92 10.32
C LYS A 36 0.26 18.59 9.12
N ASN A 37 -1.06 18.70 9.23
CA ASN A 37 -2.05 19.14 8.27
C ASN A 37 -2.00 20.66 7.92
N ASP A 38 -0.81 21.28 7.81
CA ASP A 38 -0.65 22.73 7.52
C ASP A 38 0.57 23.06 6.64
N GLY A 39 1.14 22.08 5.93
CA GLY A 39 2.23 22.29 4.97
C GLY A 39 1.83 21.78 3.58
N ASN A 40 2.08 22.58 2.54
CA ASN A 40 1.65 22.38 1.15
C ASN A 40 2.37 21.20 0.44
N ILE A 41 2.46 20.02 1.04
CA ILE A 41 2.87 18.79 0.36
C ILE A 41 1.60 18.12 -0.19
N ARG A 42 1.08 18.66 -1.30
CA ARG A 42 0.02 18.00 -2.06
C ARG A 42 0.66 16.97 -2.98
N CYS A 43 0.84 15.74 -2.51
CA CYS A 43 1.00 14.63 -3.44
C CYS A 43 -0.37 14.41 -4.09
N PRO A 44 -0.55 14.72 -5.38
CA PRO A 44 -1.82 14.47 -6.01
C PRO A 44 -2.05 12.95 -5.97
N ARG A 45 -3.12 12.52 -5.31
CA ARG A 45 -3.63 11.16 -5.45
C ARG A 45 -3.95 10.99 -6.93
N VAL A 46 -3.24 10.11 -7.60
CA VAL A 46 -3.32 10.01 -9.07
C VAL A 46 -4.42 9.04 -9.46
N ILE A 47 -4.47 7.86 -8.83
CA ILE A 47 -5.38 6.78 -9.22
C ILE A 47 -5.72 5.95 -7.98
N ARG A 48 -7.00 5.60 -7.80
CA ARG A 48 -7.40 4.51 -6.90
C ARG A 48 -7.61 3.25 -7.70
N ILE A 49 -7.08 2.15 -7.21
CA ILE A 49 -7.31 0.84 -7.78
C ILE A 49 -7.74 -0.18 -6.72
N GLY A 50 -8.67 -1.04 -7.08
CA GLY A 50 -9.30 -1.95 -6.11
C GLY A 50 -10.70 -2.34 -6.51
N PHE A 51 -11.21 -3.38 -5.87
CA PHE A 51 -12.59 -3.83 -6.04
C PHE A 51 -13.40 -3.59 -4.77
N ASP A 52 -14.67 -3.24 -4.94
CA ASP A 52 -15.67 -3.25 -3.88
C ASP A 52 -16.26 -4.66 -3.79
N LEU A 53 -15.68 -5.47 -2.90
CA LEU A 53 -16.01 -6.88 -2.75
C LEU A 53 -17.10 -7.07 -1.70
N GLN A 54 -18.12 -7.83 -2.06
CA GLN A 54 -19.12 -8.30 -1.11
C GLN A 54 -18.57 -9.48 -0.28
N GLU A 55 -19.17 -9.72 0.88
CA GLU A 55 -18.75 -10.83 1.76
C GLU A 55 -18.87 -12.18 1.03
N GLY A 56 -17.79 -12.97 1.05
CA GLY A 56 -17.72 -14.27 0.38
C GLY A 56 -17.43 -14.24 -1.13
N GLN A 57 -17.29 -13.06 -1.74
CA GLN A 57 -16.94 -12.94 -3.16
C GLN A 57 -15.45 -13.28 -3.38
N ASP A 58 -15.16 -14.25 -4.25
CA ASP A 58 -13.78 -14.61 -4.64
C ASP A 58 -13.38 -13.87 -5.93
N PRO A 59 -12.64 -12.75 -5.85
CA PRO A 59 -12.30 -11.96 -7.02
C PRO A 59 -11.41 -12.71 -8.01
N LEU A 60 -10.58 -13.64 -7.50
CA LEU A 60 -9.64 -14.36 -8.36
C LEU A 60 -10.38 -15.27 -9.34
N SER A 61 -11.37 -16.02 -8.86
CA SER A 61 -12.17 -16.91 -9.70
C SER A 61 -12.95 -16.11 -10.75
N HIS A 62 -13.64 -15.05 -10.32
CA HIS A 62 -14.40 -14.18 -11.23
C HIS A 62 -13.51 -13.55 -12.33
N LEU A 63 -12.32 -13.06 -11.98
CA LEU A 63 -11.41 -12.45 -12.95
C LEU A 63 -10.80 -13.48 -13.92
N HIS A 64 -10.64 -14.74 -13.51
CA HIS A 64 -10.24 -15.80 -14.42
C HIS A 64 -11.34 -16.13 -15.43
N ASP A 65 -12.59 -16.20 -14.99
CA ASP A 65 -13.73 -16.39 -15.89
C ASP A 65 -13.82 -15.23 -16.89
N LEU A 66 -13.71 -13.99 -16.39
CA LEU A 66 -13.74 -12.78 -17.23
C LEU A 66 -12.59 -12.72 -18.24
N LEU A 67 -11.37 -13.14 -17.86
CA LEU A 67 -10.26 -13.23 -18.81
C LEU A 67 -10.59 -14.14 -19.98
N ILE A 68 -11.16 -15.32 -19.71
CA ILE A 68 -11.51 -16.31 -20.72
C ILE A 68 -12.62 -15.77 -21.62
N ASP A 69 -13.64 -15.15 -21.05
CA ASP A 69 -14.76 -14.56 -21.79
C ASP A 69 -14.28 -13.44 -22.74
N GLU A 70 -13.30 -12.65 -22.31
CA GLU A 70 -12.68 -11.59 -23.12
C GLU A 70 -11.57 -12.11 -24.07
N GLY A 71 -11.34 -13.43 -24.10
CA GLY A 71 -10.42 -14.08 -25.04
C GLY A 71 -8.94 -14.02 -24.65
N PHE A 72 -8.63 -13.73 -23.39
CA PHE A 72 -7.26 -13.73 -22.85
C PHE A 72 -6.96 -15.06 -22.14
N GLU A 73 -5.78 -15.61 -22.38
CA GLU A 73 -5.35 -16.84 -21.70
C GLU A 73 -4.70 -16.55 -20.34
N ARG A 74 -3.95 -15.44 -20.25
CA ARG A 74 -3.16 -15.10 -19.06
C ARG A 74 -3.29 -13.63 -18.68
N PRO A 75 -3.16 -13.29 -17.39
CA PRO A 75 -3.14 -11.90 -16.93
C PRO A 75 -2.10 -11.03 -17.64
N GLU A 76 -0.94 -11.60 -18.00
CA GLU A 76 0.11 -10.92 -18.76
C GLU A 76 -0.35 -10.39 -20.11
N ASP A 77 -1.30 -11.05 -20.77
CA ASP A 77 -1.74 -10.70 -22.11
C ASP A 77 -2.49 -9.35 -22.11
N LEU A 78 -3.11 -8.99 -20.98
CA LEU A 78 -3.75 -7.68 -20.76
C LEU A 78 -2.78 -6.51 -20.93
N ARG A 79 -1.47 -6.70 -20.72
CA ARG A 79 -0.47 -5.63 -20.84
C ARG A 79 -0.38 -5.06 -22.26
N GLN A 80 -0.74 -5.86 -23.26
CA GLN A 80 -0.72 -5.43 -24.65
C GLN A 80 -2.03 -4.73 -25.05
N ALA A 81 -3.13 -5.07 -24.38
CA ALA A 81 -4.46 -4.54 -24.67
C ALA A 81 -4.80 -3.28 -23.86
N ILE A 82 -4.27 -3.13 -22.64
CA ILE A 82 -4.68 -2.11 -21.69
C ILE A 82 -3.56 -1.10 -21.46
N VAL A 83 -3.88 0.18 -21.67
CA VAL A 83 -2.96 1.29 -21.37
C VAL A 83 -2.90 1.52 -19.86
N ILE A 84 -1.70 1.36 -19.29
CA ILE A 84 -1.40 1.62 -17.89
C ILE A 84 -0.32 2.71 -17.76
N PRO A 85 -0.23 3.36 -16.58
CA PRO A 85 0.86 4.30 -16.32
C PRO A 85 2.24 3.64 -16.45
N GLY A 86 3.13 4.26 -17.24
CA GLY A 86 4.49 3.75 -17.48
C GLY A 86 5.51 4.07 -16.38
N ARG A 87 5.10 4.78 -15.32
CA ARG A 87 5.94 5.18 -14.18
C ARG A 87 5.64 4.36 -12.94
N ARG A 88 6.55 4.39 -11.97
CA ARG A 88 6.36 3.79 -10.65
C ARG A 88 5.60 4.73 -9.73
N TYR A 89 4.70 4.18 -8.92
CA TYR A 89 3.89 4.92 -7.94
C TYR A 89 3.99 4.31 -6.56
N ILE A 90 3.84 5.12 -5.52
CA ILE A 90 3.75 4.64 -4.13
C ILE A 90 2.32 4.15 -3.88
N CYS A 91 2.18 2.94 -3.37
CA CYS A 91 0.90 2.38 -2.95
C CYS A 91 0.62 2.72 -1.49
N SER A 92 -0.59 3.22 -1.21
CA SER A 92 -1.13 3.35 0.13
C SER A 92 -2.45 2.61 0.23
N PRO A 93 -2.71 1.80 1.27
CA PRO A 93 -4.02 1.22 1.49
C PRO A 93 -5.12 2.28 1.57
N SER A 94 -6.21 2.08 0.85
CA SER A 94 -7.40 2.94 0.87
C SER A 94 -8.48 2.33 1.77
N LYS A 95 -9.25 3.18 2.45
CA LYS A 95 -10.46 2.79 3.19
C LYS A 95 -11.74 2.97 2.37
N ASP A 96 -11.66 3.79 1.34
CA ASP A 96 -12.80 4.01 0.45
C ASP A 96 -12.94 2.84 -0.51
N PRO A 97 -14.17 2.57 -0.99
CA PRO A 97 -14.44 1.46 -1.89
C PRO A 97 -13.69 1.59 -3.23
N GLY A 98 -13.43 0.43 -3.83
CA GLY A 98 -12.89 0.30 -5.18
C GLY A 98 -13.98 0.40 -6.25
N CYS A 99 -13.72 -0.17 -7.42
CA CYS A 99 -14.72 -0.34 -8.47
C CYS A 99 -15.58 -1.59 -8.24
N PRO A 100 -16.84 -1.62 -8.73
CA PRO A 100 -17.64 -2.84 -8.74
C PRO A 100 -16.96 -3.94 -9.56
N LEU A 101 -16.93 -5.16 -9.03
CA LEU A 101 -16.31 -6.30 -9.71
C LEU A 101 -17.12 -6.75 -10.93
N ASP A 102 -18.43 -6.54 -10.92
CA ASP A 102 -19.40 -6.83 -11.98
C ASP A 102 -19.65 -5.63 -12.93
N GLY A 103 -18.72 -4.68 -12.93
CA GLY A 103 -18.79 -3.48 -13.77
C GLY A 103 -18.40 -3.74 -15.24
N ASP A 104 -17.99 -2.66 -15.92
CA ASP A 104 -17.46 -2.73 -17.28
C ASP A 104 -16.23 -3.67 -17.36
N PRO A 105 -16.25 -4.72 -18.21
CA PRO A 105 -15.16 -5.68 -18.32
C PRO A 105 -13.78 -5.05 -18.52
N ALA A 106 -13.70 -4.02 -19.36
CA ALA A 106 -12.44 -3.36 -19.66
C ALA A 106 -11.86 -2.64 -18.44
N GLU A 107 -12.69 -1.93 -17.68
CA GLU A 107 -12.24 -1.30 -16.43
C GLU A 107 -11.92 -2.33 -15.34
N VAL A 108 -12.70 -3.41 -15.22
CA VAL A 108 -12.44 -4.49 -14.26
C VAL A 108 -11.09 -5.16 -14.53
N LEU A 109 -10.81 -5.51 -15.78
CA LEU A 109 -9.52 -6.09 -16.19
C LEU A 109 -8.38 -5.09 -16.03
N ARG A 110 -8.61 -3.80 -16.30
CA ARG A 110 -7.61 -2.75 -16.07
C ARG A 110 -7.25 -2.64 -14.58
N GLN A 111 -8.25 -2.66 -13.72
CA GLN A 111 -8.09 -2.61 -12.27
C GLN A 111 -7.33 -3.84 -11.76
N ALA A 112 -7.70 -5.03 -12.23
CA ALA A 112 -7.02 -6.29 -11.91
C ALA A 112 -5.56 -6.29 -12.36
N LEU A 113 -5.30 -5.84 -13.60
CA LEU A 113 -3.94 -5.70 -14.14
C LEU A 113 -3.10 -4.79 -13.24
N MET A 114 -3.59 -3.59 -12.94
CA MET A 114 -2.86 -2.64 -12.12
C MET A 114 -2.60 -3.16 -10.70
N LEU A 115 -3.58 -3.83 -10.07
CA LEU A 115 -3.40 -4.46 -8.76
C LEU A 115 -2.37 -5.60 -8.79
N GLY A 116 -2.34 -6.39 -9.87
CA GLY A 116 -1.36 -7.44 -10.09
C GLY A 116 0.06 -6.92 -10.22
N LEU A 117 0.21 -5.67 -10.66
CA LEU A 117 1.47 -4.92 -10.75
C LEU A 117 1.84 -4.20 -9.43
N CYS A 118 1.00 -4.26 -8.40
CA CYS A 118 1.32 -3.71 -7.08
C CYS A 118 2.01 -4.73 -6.15
N THR A 119 3.09 -4.27 -5.50
CA THR A 119 3.57 -4.85 -4.24
C THR A 119 2.82 -4.22 -3.06
N ALA A 120 3.24 -4.48 -1.82
CA ALA A 120 2.64 -3.86 -0.64
C ALA A 120 2.81 -2.32 -0.61
N GLN A 121 3.87 -1.79 -1.23
CA GLN A 121 4.25 -0.37 -1.11
C GLN A 121 4.47 0.33 -2.46
N LEU A 122 4.59 -0.42 -3.56
CA LEU A 122 5.01 0.11 -4.85
C LEU A 122 4.22 -0.52 -5.99
N PHE A 123 3.70 0.31 -6.88
CA PHE A 123 3.29 -0.08 -8.22
C PHE A 123 4.51 0.00 -9.14
N ASP A 124 4.83 -1.10 -9.82
CA ASP A 124 5.90 -1.15 -10.81
C ASP A 124 5.37 -1.68 -12.13
N PRO A 125 5.29 -0.86 -13.20
CA PRO A 125 4.78 -1.34 -14.47
C PRO A 125 5.70 -2.36 -15.14
N GLN A 126 6.95 -2.55 -14.69
CA GLN A 126 7.89 -3.48 -15.31
C GLN A 126 7.88 -4.90 -14.70
N ARG A 127 7.15 -5.12 -13.59
CA ARG A 127 7.12 -6.44 -12.95
C ARG A 127 6.10 -7.37 -13.62
N PRO A 128 6.25 -8.70 -13.46
CA PRO A 128 5.23 -9.67 -13.86
C PRO A 128 3.87 -9.39 -13.20
N VAL A 129 2.78 -9.75 -13.88
CA VAL A 129 1.42 -9.58 -13.36
C VAL A 129 1.14 -10.73 -12.41
N ILE A 130 0.96 -10.45 -11.12
CA ILE A 130 0.70 -11.51 -10.14
C ILE A 130 -0.69 -11.32 -9.55
N TRP A 131 -1.59 -12.25 -9.87
CA TRP A 131 -2.91 -12.32 -9.27
C TRP A 131 -2.93 -13.33 -8.14
N THR A 132 -3.24 -12.83 -6.96
CA THR A 132 -3.52 -13.62 -5.76
C THR A 132 -4.75 -13.04 -5.09
N ARG A 133 -5.45 -13.83 -4.27
CA ARG A 133 -6.55 -13.31 -3.46
C ARG A 133 -6.13 -12.09 -2.65
N SER A 134 -4.96 -12.14 -2.01
CA SER A 134 -4.44 -11.02 -1.21
C SER A 134 -4.18 -9.74 -2.02
N SER A 135 -3.74 -9.85 -3.29
CA SER A 135 -3.51 -8.67 -4.13
C SER A 135 -4.79 -8.09 -4.71
N LEU A 136 -5.80 -8.93 -4.94
CA LEU A 136 -7.08 -8.54 -5.55
C LEU A 136 -8.11 -8.07 -4.51
N SER A 137 -8.02 -8.55 -3.26
CA SER A 137 -8.93 -8.17 -2.17
C SER A 137 -8.57 -6.87 -1.44
N ARG A 138 -7.66 -6.06 -1.99
CA ARG A 138 -7.24 -4.78 -1.40
C ARG A 138 -7.62 -3.63 -2.32
N VAL A 139 -7.83 -2.47 -1.71
CA VAL A 139 -7.94 -1.18 -2.41
C VAL A 139 -6.70 -0.36 -2.08
N VAL A 140 -6.04 0.19 -3.09
CA VAL A 140 -4.85 1.03 -2.95
C VAL A 140 -4.98 2.33 -3.72
N ASP A 141 -4.52 3.41 -3.11
CA ASP A 141 -4.32 4.70 -3.74
C ASP A 141 -2.86 4.80 -4.23
N LEU A 142 -2.68 5.23 -5.48
CA LEU A 142 -1.38 5.45 -6.12
C LEU A 142 -1.00 6.93 -6.05
N PHE A 143 0.19 7.19 -5.52
CA PHE A 143 0.77 8.53 -5.39
C PHE A 143 2.02 8.66 -6.24
N ASP A 144 2.16 9.80 -6.94
CA ASP A 144 3.35 10.09 -7.73
C ASP A 144 4.51 10.50 -6.81
N PRO A 145 5.62 9.75 -6.76
CA PRO A 145 6.79 10.10 -5.95
C PRO A 145 7.47 11.41 -6.42
N ALA A 146 7.31 11.81 -7.68
CA ALA A 146 7.87 13.06 -8.17
C ALA A 146 7.14 14.28 -7.59
N GLY A 147 5.88 14.13 -7.17
CA GLY A 147 5.08 15.20 -6.55
C GLY A 147 5.57 15.64 -5.17
N PHE A 148 6.53 14.94 -4.55
CA PHE A 148 7.11 15.33 -3.26
C PHE A 148 8.20 16.41 -3.37
N TYR A 149 8.79 16.60 -4.55
CA TYR A 149 9.95 17.47 -4.76
C TYR A 149 9.67 18.67 -5.67
N GLN A 150 8.39 18.92 -5.98
CA GLN A 150 7.96 20.08 -6.76
C GLN A 150 7.49 21.22 -5.87
#